data_AF-A0A959I530-F1
#
_entry.id   AF-A0A959I530-F1
#
_cell.length_a   1.000
_cell.length_b   1.000
_cell.length_c   1.000
_cell.angle_alpha   90.00
_cell.angle_beta   90.00
_cell.angle_gamma   90.00
#
_symmetry.space_group_name_H-M   'P 1'
#
loop_
_entity.id
_entity.type
_entity.pdbx_description
1 polymer ?
#
loop_
_entity_poly.entity_id
_entity_poly.type
_entity_poly.pdbx_seq_one_letter_code
_entity_poly.pdbx_strand_id
1 'polypeptide(L)' 'MWKEENNQLKATFKFKDFTEAFAFMTEVAFHAEKMQHHPNWHNVYNTVDFALNTH' A
#
# COMPACT_ATOMS: atom_id res chain seq x y z
N MET A 1 6.63 -7.31 6.89
CA MET A 1 7.06 -6.56 8.10
C MET A 1 7.40 -5.15 7.65
N TRP A 2 6.87 -4.13 8.32
CA TRP A 2 7.18 -2.73 7.99
C TRP A 2 8.62 -2.40 8.36
N LYS A 3 9.27 -1.58 7.53
CA LYS A 3 10.63 -1.06 7.75
C LYS A 3 10.62 0.45 7.59
N GLU A 4 11.34 1.14 8.45
CA GLU A 4 11.54 2.58 8.31
C GLU A 4 12.82 2.86 7.53
N GLU A 5 12.69 3.56 6.40
CA GLU A 5 13.80 3.93 5.52
C GLU A 5 13.53 5.30 4.88
N ASN A 6 14.49 6.22 4.93
CA ASN A 6 14.40 7.56 4.34
C ASN A 6 13.14 8.35 4.75
N ASN A 7 12.79 8.36 6.04
CA ASN A 7 11.56 8.97 6.58
C ASN A 7 10.25 8.42 5.97
N GLN A 8 10.25 7.16 5.53
CA GLN A 8 9.05 6.47 5.07
C GLN A 8 8.92 5.12 5.75
N LEU A 9 7.70 4.72 6.09
CA LEU A 9 7.39 3.35 6.46
C LEU A 9 7.11 2.55 5.18
N LYS A 10 7.91 1.52 4.93
CA LYS A 10 7.82 0.69 3.73
C LYS A 10 7.43 -0.75 4.05
N ALA A 11 6.61 -1.36 3.21
CA ALA A 11 6.28 -2.77 3.28
C ALA A 11 5.91 -3.31 1.90
N THR A 12 6.20 -4.59 1.66
CA THR A 12 5.74 -5.30 0.46
C THR A 12 4.72 -6.36 0.87
N PHE A 13 3.58 -6.37 0.18
CA PHE A 13 2.52 -7.35 0.37
C PHE A 13 2.39 -8.21 -0.88
N LYS A 14 2.35 -9.53 -0.70
CA LYS A 14 2.18 -10.50 -1.78
C LYS A 14 0.90 -11.28 -1.58
N PHE A 15 0.08 -11.34 -2.61
CA PHE A 15 -1.24 -11.97 -2.65
C PHE A 15 -1.22 -13.20 -3.57
N LYS A 16 -2.33 -13.94 -3.63
CA LYS A 16 -2.46 -15.11 -4.51
C LYS A 16 -2.41 -14.71 -5.99
N ASP A 17 -3.15 -13.67 -6.36
CA ASP A 17 -3.31 -13.20 -7.74
C ASP A 17 -3.57 -11.68 -7.79
N PHE A 18 -3.75 -11.16 -9.01
CA PHE A 18 -4.00 -9.73 -9.24
C PHE A 18 -5.32 -9.26 -8.64
N THR A 19 -6.37 -10.09 -8.68
CA THR A 19 -7.69 -9.71 -8.17
C THR A 19 -7.66 -9.52 -6.66
N GLU A 20 -6.97 -10.40 -5.94
CA GLU A 20 -6.80 -10.26 -4.49
C GLU A 20 -5.96 -9.03 -4.12
N ALA A 21 -4.87 -8.76 -4.86
CA ALA A 21 -4.07 -7.55 -4.66
C ALA A 21 -4.88 -6.26 -4.89
N PHE A 22 -5.69 -6.23 -5.95
CA PHE A 22 -6.51 -5.08 -6.28
C PHE A 22 -7.68 -4.88 -5.30
N ALA A 23 -8.26 -5.96 -4.77
CA ALA A 23 -9.25 -5.89 -3.70
C ALA A 23 -8.67 -5.27 -2.42
N PHE A 24 -7.46 -5.70 -2.01
CA PHE A 24 -6.74 -5.07 -0.92
C PHE A 24 -6.50 -3.57 -1.15
N MET A 25 -6.04 -3.19 -2.35
CA MET A 25 -5.83 -1.78 -2.70
C MET A 25 -7.14 -0.98 -2.62
N THR A 26 -8.24 -1.54 -3.10
CA THR A 26 -9.56 -0.90 -3.05
C THR A 26 -10.01 -0.59 -1.62
N GLU A 27 -9.87 -1.54 -0.70
CA GLU A 27 -10.17 -1.31 0.73
C GLU A 27 -9.29 -0.20 1.33
N VAL A 28 -7.98 -0.21 1.02
CA VAL A 28 -7.08 0.85 1.50
C VAL A 28 -7.48 2.23 0.95
N ALA A 29 -7.97 2.33 -0.29
CA ALA A 29 -8.42 3.61 -0.86
C ALA A 29 -9.56 4.24 -0.04
N PHE A 30 -10.53 3.46 0.44
CA PHE A 30 -11.60 3.96 1.31
C PHE A 30 -11.06 4.49 2.64
N HIS A 31 -10.10 3.78 3.25
CA HIS A 31 -9.48 4.22 4.50
C HIS A 31 -8.61 5.47 4.31
N ALA A 32 -7.78 5.51 3.27
CA ALA A 32 -6.92 6.62 2.94
C ALA A 32 -7.71 7.92 2.72
N GLU A 33 -8.83 7.84 2.00
CA GLU A 33 -9.70 8.99 1.75
C GLU A 33 -10.36 9.49 3.04
N LYS A 34 -10.90 8.59 3.87
CA LYS A 34 -11.48 8.95 5.17
C LYS A 34 -10.47 9.64 6.09
N MET A 35 -9.19 9.25 6.00
CA MET A 35 -8.10 9.83 6.79
C MET A 35 -7.51 11.09 6.16
N GLN A 36 -7.90 11.45 4.93
CA GLN A 36 -7.25 12.46 4.10
C GLN A 36 -5.72 12.28 4.06
N HIS A 37 -5.27 11.03 3.97
CA HIS A 37 -3.85 10.70 3.95
C HIS A 37 -3.61 9.53 3.00
N HIS A 38 -3.01 9.83 1.86
CA HIS A 38 -2.88 8.88 0.76
C HIS A 38 -1.51 8.20 0.78
N PRO A 39 -1.44 6.89 0.51
CA PRO A 39 -0.17 6.18 0.45
C PRO A 39 0.54 6.40 -0.88
N ASN A 40 1.87 6.22 -0.87
CA ASN A 40 2.64 5.96 -2.08
C ASN A 40 2.68 4.44 -2.28
N TRP A 41 2.20 3.94 -3.40
CA TRP A 41 2.26 2.50 -3.70
C TRP A 41 2.63 2.20 -5.15
N HIS A 42 3.11 0.98 -5.37
CA HIS A 42 3.37 0.42 -6.70
C HIS A 42 2.86 -1.01 -6.74
N ASN A 43 2.00 -1.34 -7.70
CA ASN A 43 1.44 -2.69 -7.85
C ASN A 43 1.93 -3.35 -9.15
N VAL A 44 2.47 -4.57 -9.01
CA VAL A 44 2.83 -5.45 -10.12
C VAL A 44 2.19 -6.81 -9.88
N TYR A 45 1.17 -7.13 -10.67
CA TYR A 45 0.39 -8.36 -10.55
C TYR A 45 -0.10 -8.57 -9.10
N ASN A 46 0.39 -9.62 -8.43
CA ASN A 46 -0.01 -9.98 -7.08
C ASN A 46 0.87 -9.37 -5.98
N THR A 47 1.74 -8.42 -6.31
CA THR A 47 2.64 -7.77 -5.34
C THR A 47 2.35 -6.28 -5.26
N VAL A 48 2.25 -5.74 -4.05
CA VAL A 48 2.04 -4.32 -3.78
C VAL A 48 3.16 -3.83 -2.87
N ASP A 49 4.01 -2.96 -3.40
CA ASP A 49 5.00 -2.21 -2.63
C ASP A 49 4.35 -0.95 -2.07
N PHE A 50 4.46 -0.76 -0.76
CA PHE A 50 3.83 0.29 0.02
C PHE A 50 4.89 1.21 0.63
N ALA A 51 4.64 2.50 0.59
CA ALA A 51 5.39 3.53 1.31
C ALA A 51 4.41 4.55 1.93
N LEU A 52 4.59 4.84 3.20
CA LEU A 52 3.81 5.83 3.95
C LEU A 52 4.75 6.92 4.48
N ASN A 53 4.38 8.17 4.23
CA ASN A 53 4.99 9.35 4.82
C ASN A 53 3.95 10.48 4.82
N THR A 54 4.10 11.42 5.74
CA THR A 54 3.33 12.67 5.70
C THR A 54 3.95 13.58 4.63
N HIS A 55 3.09 14.26 3.86
CA HIS A 55 3.48 15.27 2.87
C HIS A 55 3.23 16.67 3.40
#